data_AF-T1IB91-F1
#
_entry.id   AF-T1IB91-F1
#
_cell.length_a   1.000
_cell.length_b   1.000
_cell.length_c   1.000
_cell.angle_alpha   90.00
_cell.angle_beta   90.00
_cell.angle_gamma   90.00
#
_symmetry.space_group_name_H-M   'P 1'
#
loop_
_entity.id
_entity.type
_entity.pdbx_description
1 polymer ?
#
loop_
_entity_poly.entity_id
_entity_poly.type
_entity_poly.pdbx_seq_one_letter_code
_entity_poly.pdbx_strand_id
1 'polypeptide(L)' 'MKNNKELTGLFRVVSTDNSNYALVYICTKATSFPKDDYLILNKEKDAAVPAAVENKLKELKMESKNFIDKKDVC' A
#
# COMPACT_ATOMS: atom_id res chain seq x y z
N MET A 1 -5.40 -32.34 2.43
CA MET A 1 -5.77 -31.16 3.24
C MET A 1 -5.03 -29.96 2.68
N LYS A 2 -5.73 -28.93 2.18
CA LYS A 2 -5.08 -27.67 1.76
C LYS A 2 -4.67 -26.93 3.03
N ASN A 3 -3.38 -26.89 3.35
CA ASN A 3 -2.85 -25.98 4.37
C ASN A 3 -3.02 -24.55 3.83
N ASN A 4 -4.09 -23.87 4.22
CA ASN A 4 -4.17 -22.43 4.14
C ASN A 4 -3.12 -21.89 5.12
N LYS A 5 -1.88 -21.70 4.65
CA LYS A 5 -0.85 -21.01 5.43
C LYS A 5 -1.40 -19.61 5.71
N GLU A 6 -1.81 -19.36 6.95
CA GLU A 6 -2.22 -18.04 7.40
C GLU A 6 -1.06 -17.07 7.20
N LEU A 7 -1.22 -16.14 6.26
CA LEU A 7 -0.28 -15.05 6.04
C LEU A 7 -0.56 -13.97 7.10
N THR A 8 0.29 -13.91 8.12
CA THR A 8 0.27 -12.80 9.07
C THR A 8 1.07 -11.64 8.49
N GLY A 9 0.40 -10.54 8.18
CA GLY A 9 1.01 -9.29 7.75
C GLY A 9 0.94 -8.24 8.87
N LEU A 10 2.01 -7.47 9.06
CA LEU A 10 1.99 -6.25 9.86
C LEU A 10 1.66 -5.08 8.93
N PHE A 11 0.59 -4.36 9.26
CA PHE A 11 0.17 -3.16 8.54
C PHE A 11 0.49 -1.93 9.40
N ARG A 12 1.06 -0.90 8.77
CA ARG A 12 1.30 0.40 9.40
C ARG A 12 0.74 1.50 8.52
N VAL A 13 -0.13 2.33 9.07
CA VAL A 13 -0.58 3.55 8.39
C VAL A 13 0.55 4.57 8.49
N VAL A 14 1.10 4.97 7.34
CA VAL A 14 2.22 5.90 7.22
C VAL A 14 1.75 7.34 7.01
N SER A 15 0.59 7.51 6.35
CA SER A 15 -0.09 8.80 6.17
C SER A 15 -1.58 8.56 5.89
N THR A 16 -2.45 9.42 6.41
CA THR A 16 -3.90 9.40 6.12
C THR A 16 -4.51 10.75 6.49
N ASP A 17 -5.62 11.09 5.83
CA ASP A 17 -6.50 12.21 6.21
C ASP A 17 -7.76 11.75 6.96
N ASN A 18 -7.83 10.46 7.32
CA ASN A 18 -9.00 9.76 7.90
C ASN A 18 -10.29 9.86 7.06
N SER A 19 -10.25 10.47 5.88
CA SER A 19 -11.43 10.91 5.16
C SER A 19 -11.49 10.34 3.76
N ASN A 20 -10.37 10.29 3.02
CA ASN A 20 -10.34 9.92 1.61
C ASN A 20 -9.21 8.95 1.27
N TYR A 21 -8.06 9.04 1.94
CA TYR A 21 -6.88 8.25 1.56
C TYR A 21 -6.11 7.64 2.75
N ALA A 22 -5.33 6.61 2.45
CA ALA A 22 -4.28 6.11 3.32
C ALA A 22 -3.07 5.62 2.51
N LEU A 23 -1.87 5.95 2.97
CA LEU A 23 -0.63 5.28 2.59
C LEU A 23 -0.32 4.24 3.66
N VAL A 24 -0.28 2.96 3.27
CA VAL A 24 -0.09 1.84 4.19
C VAL A 24 1.18 1.10 3.82
N TYR A 25 2.05 0.88 4.79
CA TYR A 25 3.17 -0.04 4.68
C TYR A 25 2.73 -1.43 5.15
N ILE A 26 3.08 -2.44 4.37
CA ILE A 26 2.83 -3.85 4.69
C ILE A 26 4.17 -4.55 4.80
N CYS A 27 4.41 -5.13 5.97
CA CYS A 27 5.48 -6.09 6.16
C CYS A 27 4.85 -7.48 6.23
N THR A 28 5.02 -8.29 5.19
CA THR A 28 4.58 -9.68 5.20
C THR A 28 5.73 -10.58 5.63
N LYS A 29 5.56 -11.28 6.75
CA LYS A 29 6.55 -12.27 7.20
C LYS A 29 6.27 -13.58 6.48
N ALA A 30 6.85 -13.78 5.29
CA ALA A 30 6.76 -15.06 4.60
C ALA A 30 8.03 -15.88 4.82
N THR A 31 7.85 -17.18 5.10
CA THR A 31 8.86 -18.22 5.36
C THR A 31 9.91 -18.43 4.26
N SER A 32 9.98 -17.59 3.24
CA SER A 32 10.94 -17.73 2.14
C SER A 32 11.28 -16.43 1.39
N PHE A 33 10.42 -15.42 1.33
CA PHE A 33 10.77 -14.10 0.77
C PHE A 33 9.90 -12.99 1.39
N PRO A 34 10.41 -12.18 2.34
CA PRO A 34 9.66 -11.02 2.81
C PRO A 34 9.59 -10.00 1.67
N LYS A 35 8.38 -9.75 1.17
CA LYS A 35 8.12 -8.59 0.34
C LYS A 35 7.42 -7.57 1.22
N ASP A 36 8.18 -6.53 1.51
CA ASP A 36 7.66 -5.31 2.10
C ASP A 36 7.10 -4.47 0.96
N ASP A 37 5.83 -4.06 1.08
CA ASP A 37 5.13 -3.30 0.07
C ASP A 37 4.52 -2.03 0.67
N TYR A 38 4.30 -1.02 -0.16
CA TYR A 38 3.48 0.13 0.15
C TYR A 38 2.20 0.08 -0.68
N LEU A 39 1.07 0.40 -0.07
CA LEU A 39 -0.22 0.54 -0.73
C LEU A 39 -0.70 1.99 -0.63
N ILE A 40 -1.15 2.53 -1.76
CA ILE A 40 -1.91 3.78 -1.82
C ILE A 40 -3.39 3.38 -1.89
N LEU A 41 -4.15 3.74 -0.86
CA LEU A 41 -5.56 3.43 -0.74
C LEU A 41 -6.37 4.72 -0.88
N ASN A 42 -7.43 4.66 -1.69
CA ASN A 42 -8.43 5.72 -1.83
C ASN A 42 -9.82 5.11 -1.61
N LYS A 43 -10.76 5.92 -1.07
CA LYS A 43 -12.18 5.50 -0.94
C LYS A 43 -12.90 5.42 -2.28
N GLU A 44 -12.51 6.26 -3.23
CA GLU A 44 -13.04 6.26 -4.59
C GLU A 44 -12.15 5.45 -5.51
N LYS A 45 -12.77 4.56 -6.29
CA LYS A 45 -12.07 3.82 -7.34
C LYS A 45 -11.49 4.81 -8.36
N ASP A 46 -10.30 4.50 -8.87
CA ASP A 46 -9.62 5.26 -9.92
C ASP A 46 -9.23 6.70 -9.57
N ALA A 47 -9.44 7.13 -8.33
CA ALA A 47 -9.04 8.43 -7.84
C ALA A 47 -7.54 8.68 -8.06
N ALA A 48 -7.21 9.94 -8.30
CA ALA A 48 -5.81 10.37 -8.39
C ALA A 48 -5.10 10.18 -7.05
N VAL A 49 -3.76 10.04 -7.11
CA VAL A 49 -2.94 10.02 -5.90
C VAL A 49 -2.99 11.42 -5.25
N PRO A 50 -3.41 11.54 -3.98
CA PRO A 50 -3.48 12.84 -3.33
C PRO A 50 -2.10 13.49 -3.17
N ALA A 51 -2.02 14.82 -3.26
CA ALA A 51 -0.76 15.55 -3.11
C ALA A 51 -0.04 15.29 -1.78
N ALA A 52 -0.79 15.04 -0.71
CA ALA A 52 -0.24 14.68 0.59
C ALA A 52 0.47 13.30 0.57
N VAL A 53 -0.05 12.34 -0.22
CA VAL A 53 0.62 11.06 -0.45
C VAL A 53 1.88 11.26 -1.29
N GLU A 54 1.82 12.04 -2.37
CA GLU A 54 2.98 12.37 -3.20
C GLU A 54 4.12 12.98 -2.39
N ASN A 55 3.80 13.95 -1.52
CA ASN A 55 4.79 14.55 -0.63
C ASN A 55 5.39 13.53 0.33
N LYS A 56 4.56 12.63 0.90
CA LYS A 56 5.05 11.60 1.79
C LYS A 56 5.95 10.58 1.08
N LEU A 57 5.63 10.22 -0.16
CA LEU A 57 6.45 9.33 -0.98
C LEU A 57 7.82 9.95 -1.24
N LYS A 58 7.89 11.24 -1.55
CA LYS A 58 9.17 11.96 -1.73
C LYS A 58 10.04 11.91 -0.48
N GLU A 59 9.46 12.09 0.72
CA GLU A 59 10.19 11.93 2.00
C GLU A 59 10.76 10.51 2.16
N LEU A 60 10.05 9.50 1.66
CA LEU A 60 10.47 8.10 1.65
C LEU A 60 11.39 7.75 0.47
N LYS A 61 11.78 8.73 -0.36
CA LYS A 61 12.57 8.55 -1.59
C LYS A 61 11.90 7.62 -2.61
N MET A 62 10.59 7.70 -2.70
CA MET A 62 9.73 6.98 -3.64
C MET A 62 8.93 7.96 -4.50
N GLU A 63 8.40 7.47 -5.61
CA GLU A 63 7.51 8.22 -6.50
C GLU A 63 6.30 7.36 -6.84
N SER A 64 5.13 7.97 -7.04
CA SER A 64 3.88 7.25 -7.35
C SER A 64 3.98 6.40 -8.61
N LYS A 65 4.77 6.82 -9.61
CA LYS A 65 5.05 6.04 -10.84
C LYS A 65 5.73 4.68 -10.59
N ASN A 66 6.30 4.46 -9.41
CA ASN A 66 6.92 3.19 -9.03
C ASN A 66 5.87 2.18 -8.53
N PHE A 67 4.62 2.61 -8.33
CA PHE A 67 3.51 1.77 -7.88
C PHE A 67 2.80 1.15 -9.09
N ILE A 68 2.24 -0.04 -8.88
CA ILE A 68 1.44 -0.71 -9.89
C ILE A 68 -0.02 -0.28 -9.73
N ASP A 69 -0.55 0.39 -10.76
CA ASP A 69 -1.98 0.70 -10.81
C ASP A 69 -2.82 -0.58 -10.94
N LYS A 70 -3.87 -0.67 -10.12
CA LYS A 70 -4.81 -1.82 -10.10
C LYS A 70 -6.21 -1.46 -10.63
N LYS A 71 -6.37 -0.27 -11.19
CA LYS A 71 -7.62 0.28 -11.76
C LYS A 71 -8.31 -0.66 -12.75
N ASP A 72 -7.51 -1.30 -13.61
CA ASP A 72 -7.98 -2.17 -14.68
C ASP A 72 -8.31 -3.60 -14.24
N VAL A 73 -7.94 -3.97 -13.00
CA VAL A 73 -8.08 -5.35 -12.49
C VAL A 73 -9.28 -5.48 -11.55
N CYS A 74 -9.57 -4.44 -10.76
CA CYS A 74 -10.59 -4.44 -9.70
C CYS A 74 -11.40 -3.15 -9.77
#